data_AF-A0AAW5CGT9-F1
#
_entry.id   AF-A0AAW5CGT9-F1
#
_cell.length_a   1.000
_cell.length_b   1.000
_cell.length_c   1.000
_cell.angle_alpha   90.00
_cell.angle_beta   90.00
_cell.angle_gamma   90.00
#
_symmetry.space_group_name_H-M   'P 1'
#
loop_
_entity.id
_entity.type
_entity.pdbx_description
1 polymer ?
#
loop_
_entity_poly.entity_id
_entity_poly.type
_entity_poly.pdbx_seq_one_letter_code
_entity_poly.pdbx_strand_id
1 'polypeptide(L)'
;MIDKQYFVSLYALILGYAKVFLTMFVKRKKNRSGTTSIVVAEKTKGIYKELITIGVAKDSNEIDSLVNAGHEWISKEESRR
;
A
#
# COMPACT_ATOMS: atom_id res chain seq x y z
N MET A 1 -23.06 20.78 -7.02
CA MET A 1 -22.38 19.77 -6.18
C MET A 1 -22.43 18.46 -6.93
N ILE A 2 -21.35 18.09 -7.62
CA ILE A 2 -21.28 16.78 -8.28
C ILE A 2 -20.82 15.80 -7.21
N ASP A 3 -21.75 14.96 -6.78
CA ASP A 3 -21.57 13.98 -5.71
C ASP A 3 -20.36 13.09 -5.98
N LYS A 4 -19.44 13.06 -5.01
CA LYS A 4 -18.25 12.18 -4.99
C LYS A 4 -18.61 10.71 -5.25
N GLN A 5 -19.85 10.33 -4.94
CA GLN A 5 -20.42 9.01 -5.17
C GLN A 5 -20.42 8.62 -6.66
N TYR A 6 -20.77 9.54 -7.57
CA TYR A 6 -20.83 9.26 -9.01
C TYR A 6 -19.43 9.15 -9.64
N PHE A 7 -18.46 9.93 -9.14
CA PHE A 7 -17.07 9.87 -9.63
C PHE A 7 -16.42 8.51 -9.34
N VAL A 8 -16.71 7.94 -8.16
CA VAL A 8 -16.23 6.60 -7.78
C VAL A 8 -16.93 5.52 -8.62
N SER A 9 -18.22 5.67 -8.90
CA SER A 9 -19.01 4.71 -9.67
C SER A 9 -18.58 4.62 -11.14
N LEU A 10 -18.26 5.75 -11.78
CA LEU A 10 -17.84 5.77 -13.19
C LEU A 10 -16.43 5.19 -13.38
N TYR A 11 -15.49 5.49 -12.47
CA TYR A 11 -14.13 4.89 -12.51
C TYR A 11 -14.13 3.38 -12.23
N ALA A 12 -15.05 2.89 -11.39
CA ALA A 12 -15.24 1.47 -11.14
C ALA A 12 -15.79 0.72 -12.38
N LEU A 13 -16.64 1.39 -13.17
CA LEU A 13 -17.18 0.85 -14.41
C LEU A 13 -16.13 0.77 -15.54
N ILE A 14 -15.24 1.76 -15.64
CA ILE A 14 -14.24 1.87 -16.72
C ILE A 14 -13.08 0.87 -16.55
N LEU A 15 -12.66 0.58 -15.31
CA LEU A 15 -11.48 -0.26 -15.03
C LEU A 15 -11.81 -1.74 -14.74
N GLY A 16 -13.10 -2.08 -14.63
CA GLY A 16 -13.53 -3.42 -14.27
C GLY A 16 -13.10 -3.82 -12.86
N TYR A 17 -13.69 -4.91 -12.37
CA TYR A 17 -13.45 -5.54 -11.05
C TYR A 17 -11.98 -5.84 -10.71
N ALA A 18 -11.05 -5.72 -11.67
CA ALA A 18 -9.62 -5.93 -11.47
C ALA A 18 -9.00 -5.00 -10.40
N LYS A 19 -9.59 -3.82 -10.15
CA LYS A 19 -9.10 -2.90 -9.11
C LYS A 19 -9.51 -3.28 -7.67
N VAL A 20 -10.33 -4.32 -7.48
CA VAL A 20 -10.66 -4.85 -6.15
C VAL A 20 -9.48 -5.65 -5.56
N PHE A 21 -8.51 -6.06 -6.38
CA PHE A 21 -7.39 -6.89 -5.95
C PHE A 21 -6.13 -6.11 -5.51
N LEU A 22 -5.88 -4.89 -5.99
CA LEU A 22 -4.70 -4.10 -5.60
C LEU A 22 -4.93 -3.32 -4.30
N THR A 23 -5.29 -4.03 -3.23
CA THR A 23 -5.59 -3.40 -1.93
C THR A 23 -4.33 -3.14 -1.13
N MET A 24 -3.27 -3.94 -1.28
CA MET A 24 -2.03 -3.82 -0.50
C MET A 24 -0.92 -3.07 -1.24
N PHE A 25 -0.14 -2.26 -0.54
CA PHE A 25 0.99 -1.52 -1.08
C PHE A 25 2.08 -1.26 -0.04
N VAL A 26 3.32 -1.09 -0.52
CA VAL A 26 4.46 -0.67 0.31
C VAL A 26 4.48 0.86 0.40
N LYS A 27 4.56 1.37 1.63
CA LYS A 27 4.61 2.80 1.96
C LYS A 27 5.94 3.14 2.61
N ARG A 28 6.62 4.15 2.04
CA ARG A 28 7.79 4.79 2.66
C ARG A 28 7.30 5.91 3.60
N LYS A 29 7.50 5.77 4.91
CA LYS A 29 7.09 6.73 5.94
C LYS A 29 8.32 7.42 6.51
N LYS A 30 8.52 8.69 6.17
CA LYS A 30 9.65 9.50 6.66
C LYS A 30 9.40 9.93 8.11
N ASN A 31 10.36 9.63 8.99
CA ASN A 31 10.32 9.98 10.41
C ASN A 31 11.08 11.28 10.68
N ARG A 32 10.70 12.01 11.73
CA ARG A 32 11.37 13.27 12.14
C ARG A 32 12.85 13.08 12.51
N SER A 33 13.24 11.86 12.90
CA SER A 33 14.62 11.46 13.17
C SER A 33 15.51 11.33 11.92
N GLY A 34 14.93 11.44 10.72
CA GLY A 34 15.64 11.27 9.46
C GLY A 34 15.71 9.82 8.98
N THR A 35 15.09 8.88 9.68
CA THR A 35 14.90 7.50 9.18
C THR A 35 13.62 7.37 8.36
N THR A 36 13.52 6.32 7.56
CA THR A 36 12.34 5.95 6.79
C THR A 36 11.85 4.58 7.24
N SER A 37 10.61 4.51 7.71
CA SER A 37 9.93 3.25 8.00
C SER A 37 9.27 2.72 6.73
N ILE A 38 9.47 1.44 6.43
CA ILE A 38 8.82 0.73 5.34
C ILE A 38 7.67 -0.08 5.92
N VAL A 39 6.46 0.24 5.47
CA VAL A 39 5.21 -0.32 6.01
C VAL A 39 4.39 -0.88 4.86
N VAL A 40 3.86 -2.09 5.01
CA VAL A 40 2.82 -2.61 4.12
C VAL A 40 1.48 -2.17 4.68
N ALA A 41 0.66 -1.55 3.83
CA ALA A 41 -0.68 -1.10 4.18
C ALA A 41 -1.69 -1.62 3.16
N GLU A 42 -2.93 -1.80 3.60
CA GLU A 42 -4.06 -2.07 2.73
C GLU A 42 -5.04 -0.88 2.70
N LYS A 43 -5.66 -0.65 1.55
CA LYS A 43 -6.77 0.28 1.40
C LYS A 43 -7.95 -0.40 0.71
N THR A 44 -8.99 -0.64 1.49
CA THR A 44 -10.17 -1.40 1.05
C THR A 44 -11.41 -0.63 1.43
N LYS A 45 -12.36 -0.45 0.48
CA LYS A 45 -13.61 0.31 0.71
C LYS A 45 -13.38 1.70 1.35
N GLY A 46 -12.28 2.37 0.99
CA GLY A 46 -11.90 3.68 1.53
C GLY A 46 -11.22 3.65 2.91
N ILE A 47 -11.18 2.50 3.58
CA ILE A 47 -10.53 2.32 4.89
C ILE A 47 -9.05 2.01 4.66
N TYR A 48 -8.18 2.74 5.35
CA TYR A 48 -6.73 2.51 5.34
C TYR A 48 -6.32 1.74 6.60
N LYS A 49 -5.48 0.73 6.44
CA LYS A 49 -4.96 -0.08 7.55
C LYS A 49 -3.49 -0.41 7.31
N GLU A 50 -2.64 -0.19 8.30
CA GLU A 50 -1.25 -0.68 8.28
C GLU A 50 -1.25 -2.14 8.72
N LEU A 51 -0.69 -3.01 7.89
CA LEU A 51 -0.66 -4.46 8.12
C LEU A 51 0.59 -4.85 8.90
N ILE A 52 1.75 -4.43 8.43
CA ILE A 52 3.04 -4.76 9.03
C ILE A 52 4.08 -3.67 8.74
N THR A 53 4.99 -3.44 9.68
CA THR A 53 6.22 -2.68 9.43
C THR A 53 7.32 -3.67 9.06
N ILE A 54 7.87 -3.52 7.86
CA ILE A 54 8.96 -4.38 7.36
C ILE A 54 10.28 -4.01 8.03
N GLY A 55 10.52 -2.72 8.22
CA GLY A 55 11.73 -2.24 8.88
C GLY A 55 11.84 -0.73 8.86
N VAL A 56 12.93 -0.22 9.43
CA VAL A 56 13.25 1.21 9.50
C VAL A 56 14.72 1.38 9.17
N ALA A 57 15.02 2.21 8.18
CA ALA A 57 16.36 2.41 7.68
C ALA A 57 16.64 3.89 7.42
N LYS A 58 17.91 4.28 7.41
CA LYS A 58 18.36 5.63 7.02
C LYS A 58 19.05 5.62 5.66
N ASP A 59 19.78 4.54 5.37
CA ASP A 59 20.50 4.36 4.12
C ASP A 59 19.56 4.01 2.96
N SER A 60 19.84 4.55 1.77
CA SER A 60 18.98 4.33 0.60
C SER A 60 18.98 2.88 0.12
N ASN A 61 20.12 2.19 0.17
CA ASN A 61 20.22 0.80 -0.29
C ASN A 61 19.47 -0.14 0.65
N GLU A 62 19.56 0.12 1.96
CA GLU A 62 18.79 -0.59 2.96
C GLU A 62 17.28 -0.34 2.80
N ILE A 63 16.88 0.92 2.53
CA ILE A 63 15.48 1.27 2.24
C ILE A 63 14.94 0.49 1.04
N ASP A 64 15.68 0.41 -0.07
CA ASP A 64 15.22 -0.29 -1.27
C ASP A 64 15.16 -1.81 -1.05
N SER A 65 16.09 -2.35 -0.25
CA SER A 65 16.04 -3.76 0.18
C SER A 65 14.79 -4.06 1.02
N LEU A 66 14.43 -3.17 1.95
CA LEU A 66 13.21 -3.28 2.75
C LEU A 66 11.94 -3.13 1.89
N VAL A 67 11.98 -2.32 0.84
CA VAL A 67 10.85 -2.18 -0.10
C VAL A 67 10.62 -3.48 -0.87
N ASN A 68 11.69 -4.12 -1.36
CA ASN A 68 11.60 -5.43 -2.01
C ASN A 68 11.06 -6.50 -1.06
N ALA A 69 11.53 -6.53 0.19
CA ALA A 69 10.98 -7.41 1.22
C ALA A 69 9.48 -7.15 1.48
N GLY A 70 9.03 -5.89 1.42
CA GLY A 70 7.62 -5.53 1.49
C GLY A 70 6.80 -6.07 0.32
N HIS A 71 7.34 -6.05 -0.90
CA HIS A 71 6.69 -6.64 -2.07
C HIS A 71 6.60 -8.16 -1.98
N GLU A 72 7.66 -8.82 -1.54
CA GLU A 72 7.64 -10.27 -1.28
C GLU A 72 6.61 -10.63 -0.21
N TRP A 73 6.50 -9.82 0.84
CA TRP A 73 5.50 -10.01 1.88
C TRP A 73 4.08 -9.90 1.33
N ILE A 74 3.80 -8.90 0.47
CA ILE A 74 2.50 -8.76 -0.19
C ILE A 74 2.19 -10.00 -1.04
N SER A 75 3.14 -10.46 -1.86
CA SER A 75 2.92 -11.64 -2.71
C SER A 75 2.61 -12.90 -1.88
N LYS A 76 3.31 -13.09 -0.76
CA LYS A 76 3.03 -14.18 0.20
C LYS A 76 1.66 -14.02 0.84
N GLU A 77 1.29 -12.80 1.25
CA GLU A 77 0.01 -12.52 1.88
C GLU A 77 -1.17 -12.70 0.91
N GLU A 78 -1.01 -12.33 -0.36
CA GLU A 78 -1.99 -12.57 -1.42
C GLU A 78 -2.18 -14.08 -1.67
N SER A 79 -1.12 -14.88 -1.60
CA SER A 79 -1.23 -16.34 -1.72
C SER A 79 -1.92 -17.01 -0.53
N ARG A 80 -1.96 -16.33 0.63
CA ARG A 80 -2.55 -16.85 1.87
C ARG A 80 -4.05 -16.57 1.96
N ARG A 81 -4.54 -15.52 1.30
CA ARG A 81 -5.94 -15.04 1.37
C ARG A 81 -6.77 -15.59 0.22
#